data_AF-A0A4Q9DL74-F1
#
_entry.id   AF-A0A4Q9DL74-F1
#
_cell.length_a   1.000
_cell.length_b   1.000
_cell.length_c   1.000
_cell.angle_alpha   90.00
_cell.angle_beta   90.00
_cell.angle_gamma   90.00
#
_symmetry.space_group_name_H-M   'P 1'
#
loop_
_entity.id
_entity.type
_entity.pdbx_description
1 polymer ?
#
loop_
_entity_poly.entity_id
_entity_poly.type
_entity_poly.pdbx_seq_one_letter_code
_entity_poly.pdbx_strand_id
1 'polypeptide(L)' 'MKRYIFMIVVSCMSILLLLYGVWDAYQPRVGPIGNGPDDSVILKWFLLHILSPVCFLLTAIIGIYQLKKKK' A
#
# COMPACT_ATOMS: atom_id res chain seq x y z
N MET A 1 18.67 -4.34 11.99
CA MET A 1 19.01 -4.09 10.57
C MET A 1 18.14 -4.96 9.65
N LYS A 2 18.41 -6.27 9.51
CA LYS A 2 17.67 -7.17 8.59
C LYS A 2 16.14 -7.12 8.72
N ARG A 3 15.60 -7.14 9.94
CA ARG A 3 14.15 -7.03 10.19
C ARG A 3 13.51 -5.76 9.62
N TYR A 4 14.19 -4.61 9.74
CA TYR A 4 13.65 -3.33 9.29
C TYR A 4 13.76 -3.19 7.77
N ILE A 5 14.83 -3.72 7.19
CA ILE A 5 14.95 -3.81 5.72
C ILE A 5 13.83 -4.69 5.17
N PHE A 6 13.56 -5.84 5.79
CA PHE A 6 12.42 -6.69 5.41
C PHE A 6 11.09 -5.95 5.51
N MET A 7 10.84 -5.23 6.61
CA MET A 7 9.62 -4.42 6.75
C MET A 7 9.48 -3.36 5.66
N ILE A 8 10.56 -2.69 5.25
CA ILE A 8 10.55 -1.72 4.14
C ILE A 8 10.20 -2.41 2.81
N VAL A 9 10.79 -3.56 2.53
CA VAL A 9 10.51 -4.30 1.29
C VAL A 9 9.03 -4.71 1.24
N VAL A 10 8.52 -5.28 2.34
CA VAL A 10 7.12 -5.72 2.42
C VAL A 10 6.16 -4.53 2.31
N SER A 11 6.43 -3.41 2.98
CA SER A 11 5.56 -2.24 2.88
C SER A 11 5.57 -1.64 1.47
N CYS A 12 6.71 -1.56 0.80
CA CYS A 12 6.80 -1.13 -0.59
C CYS A 12 6.01 -2.06 -1.52
N MET A 13 6.16 -3.39 -1.38
CA MET A 13 5.39 -4.36 -2.17
C MET A 13 3.88 -4.21 -1.94
N SER A 14 3.45 -4.05 -0.68
CA SER A 14 2.05 -3.83 -0.35
C SER A 14 1.49 -2.55 -0.97
N ILE A 15 2.24 -1.44 -0.99
CA ILE A 15 1.83 -0.20 -1.66
C ILE A 15 1.67 -0.44 -3.17
N LEU A 16 2.61 -1.14 -3.80
CA LEU A 16 2.54 -1.45 -5.24
C LEU A 16 1.32 -2.31 -5.57
N LEU A 17 1.02 -3.34 -4.77
CA LEU A 17 -0.18 -4.16 -4.94
C LEU A 17 -1.47 -3.35 -4.81
N LEU A 18 -1.47 -2.38 -3.90
CA LEU A 18 -2.61 -1.52 -3.63
C LEU A 18 -2.85 -0.53 -4.78
N LEU A 19 -1.78 0.06 -5.33
CA LEU A 19 -1.83 0.86 -6.56
C LEU A 19 -2.27 0.04 -7.77
N TYR A 20 -1.78 -1.20 -7.89
CA TYR A 20 -2.21 -2.13 -8.92
C TYR A 20 -3.70 -2.47 -8.80
N GLY A 21 -4.21 -2.68 -7.59
CA GLY A 21 -5.64 -2.93 -7.36
C GLY A 21 -6.53 -1.76 -7.77
N VAL A 22 -6.09 -0.51 -7.51
CA VAL A 22 -6.79 0.67 -8.01
C VAL A 22 -6.75 0.73 -9.53
N TRP A 23 -5.58 0.52 -10.13
CA TRP A 23 -5.44 0.50 -11.59
C TRP A 23 -6.36 -0.55 -12.25
N ASP A 24 -6.40 -1.77 -11.72
CA ASP A 24 -7.25 -2.87 -12.21
C ASP A 24 -8.76 -2.56 -12.06
N ALA A 25 -9.13 -1.76 -11.06
CA ALA A 25 -10.51 -1.32 -10.88
C ALA A 25 -10.96 -0.32 -11.97
N TYR A 26 -10.04 0.50 -12.47
CA TYR A 26 -10.29 1.47 -13.55
C TYR A 26 -10.07 0.91 -14.95
N GLN A 27 -9.58 -0.32 -15.08
CA GLN A 27 -9.35 -0.92 -16.39
C GLN A 27 -10.68 -1.17 -17.11
N PRO A 28 -10.82 -0.78 -18.39
CA PRO A 28 -12.03 -1.06 -19.16
C PRO A 28 -12.19 -2.58 -19.31
N ARG A 29 -13.23 -3.13 -18.69
CA ARG A 29 -13.55 -4.55 -18.79
C ARG A 29 -14.50 -4.78 -19.95
N VAL A 30 -14.19 -5.76 -20.80
CA VAL A 30 -15.14 -6.27 -21.80
C VAL A 30 -16.17 -7.14 -21.08
N GLY A 31 -17.39 -6.65 -20.93
CA GLY A 31 -18.47 -7.31 -20.17
C GLY A 31 -19.79 -6.55 -20.30
N PRO A 32 -20.93 -7.11 -19.82
CA PRO A 32 -22.22 -6.44 -19.89
C PRO A 32 -22.10 -5.04 -19.28
N ILE A 33 -22.71 -4.06 -19.95
CA ILE A 33 -22.65 -2.62 -19.64
C ILE A 33 -23.31 -2.37 -18.27
N GLY A 34 -22.63 -2.79 -17.20
CA GLY A 34 -22.95 -2.42 -15.83
C GLY A 34 -22.38 -1.03 -15.57
N ASN A 35 -23.00 -0.32 -14.62
CA ASN A 35 -22.49 0.95 -14.09
C ASN A 35 -20.97 0.85 -13.92
N GLY A 36 -20.24 1.87 -14.43
CA GLY A 36 -18.79 1.93 -14.32
C GLY A 36 -18.29 1.79 -12.88
N PRO A 37 -16.96 1.74 -12.68
CA PRO A 37 -16.39 1.62 -11.34
C PRO A 37 -17.01 2.63 -10.37
N ASP A 38 -17.44 2.14 -9.20
CA ASP A 38 -17.94 3.00 -8.13
C ASP A 38 -16.74 3.64 -7.42
N ASP A 39 -16.42 4.87 -7.84
CA ASP A 39 -15.32 5.67 -7.30
C ASP A 39 -15.38 5.78 -5.78
N SER A 40 -16.58 5.82 -5.18
CA SER A 40 -16.74 5.97 -3.75
C SER A 40 -16.31 4.70 -2.99
N VAL A 41 -16.54 3.53 -3.57
CA VAL A 41 -16.13 2.23 -3.01
C VAL A 41 -14.63 2.03 -3.18
N ILE A 42 -14.09 2.34 -4.35
CA ILE A 42 -12.65 2.21 -4.65
C ILE A 42 -11.84 3.13 -3.75
N LEU A 43 -12.25 4.39 -3.60
CA LEU A 43 -11.57 5.35 -2.75
C LEU A 43 -11.62 4.95 -1.26
N LYS A 44 -12.79 4.50 -0.76
CA LYS A 44 -12.91 4.00 0.61
C LYS A 44 -12.00 2.80 0.86
N TRP A 45 -11.99 1.84 -0.07
CA TRP A 45 -11.11 0.67 0.02
C TRP A 45 -9.64 1.07 0.03
N PHE A 46 -9.24 1.98 -0.87
CA PHE A 46 -7.88 2.50 -0.95
C PHE A 46 -7.44 3.17 0.35
N LEU A 47 -8.25 4.11 0.86
CA LEU A 47 -7.94 4.86 2.09
C LEU A 47 -7.82 3.96 3.32
N LEU A 48 -8.66 2.93 3.43
CA LEU A 48 -8.58 1.97 4.54
C LEU A 48 -7.31 1.12 4.45
N HIS A 49 -6.94 0.66 3.26
CA HIS A 49 -5.85 -0.28 3.10
C HIS A 49 -4.48 0.40 3.02
N ILE A 50 -4.38 1.67 2.61
CA ILE A 50 -3.09 2.39 2.49
C ILE A 50 -2.48 2.72 3.86
N LEU A 51 -3.30 2.83 4.90
CA LEU A 51 -2.85 3.16 6.27
C LEU A 51 -1.88 2.11 6.83
N SER A 52 -2.17 0.83 6.61
CA SER A 52 -1.33 -0.27 7.11
C SER A 52 0.10 -0.22 6.57
N PRO A 53 0.36 -0.29 5.25
CA PRO A 53 1.72 -0.31 4.72
C PRO A 53 2.47 0.99 5.00
N VAL A 54 1.79 2.15 5.06
CA VAL A 54 2.41 3.43 5.44
C VAL A 54 2.91 3.37 6.89
N CYS A 55 2.11 2.87 7.83
CA CYS A 55 2.53 2.68 9.22
C CYS A 55 3.70 1.70 9.34
N PHE A 56 3.69 0.60 8.59
CA PHE A 56 4.82 -0.35 8.54
C PHE A 56 6.10 0.28 7.99
N LEU A 57 6.00 1.13 6.97
CA LEU A 57 7.14 1.84 6.41
C LEU A 57 7.72 2.85 7.41
N LEU A 58 6.88 3.65 8.07
CA LEU A 58 7.32 4.64 9.06
C LEU A 58 8.00 3.97 10.27
N THR A 59 7.39 2.91 10.82
CA THR A 59 7.98 2.17 11.95
C THR A 59 9.34 1.55 11.59
N ALA A 60 9.50 1.06 10.35
CA ALA A 60 10.78 0.54 9.88
C ALA A 60 11.85 1.63 9.76
N ILE A 61 11.51 2.80 9.22
CA ILE A 61 12.42 3.95 9.10
C ILE A 61 12.86 4.45 10.49
N ILE A 62 11.90 4.68 11.39
CA ILE A 62 12.17 5.12 12.76
C ILE A 62 13.05 4.09 13.48
N GLY A 63 12.75 2.79 13.31
CA GLY A 63 13.52 1.71 13.88
C GLY A 63 14.98 1.68 13.42
N ILE A 64 15.25 1.95 12.13
CA ILE A 64 16.62 2.06 11.60
C ILE A 64 17.32 3.29 12.18
N TYR A 65 16.63 4.44 12.22
CA TYR A 65 17.19 5.69 12.74
C TYR A 65 17.61 5.56 14.21
N GLN A 66 16.76 4.98 15.06
CA GLN A 66 17.09 4.72 16.46
C GLN A 66 18.24 3.73 16.62
N LEU A 67 18.30 2.69 15.79
CA LEU A 67 19.37 1.70 15.84
C LEU A 67 20.73 2.31 15.44
N LYS A 68 20.72 3.27 14.51
CA LYS A 68 21.90 4.02 14.11
C LYS A 68 22.34 5.01 15.19
N LYS A 69 21.41 5.63 15.93
CA LYS A 69 21.72 6.55 17.04
C LYS A 69 22.30 5.83 18.28
N LYS A 70 21.96 4.56 18.49
CA LYS A 70 22.47 3.74 19.61
C LYS A 70 23.85 3.12 19.37
N LYS A 71 24.35 3.15 18.12
CA LYS A 71 25.68 2.71 17.75
C LYS A 71 26.62 3.90 17.67
#